data_AF-A0A3A0AB27-F1
#
_entry.id   AF-A0A3A0AB27-F1
#
_cell.length_a   1.000
_cell.length_b   1.000
_cell.length_c   1.000
_cell.angle_alpha   90.00
_cell.angle_beta   90.00
_cell.angle_gamma   90.00
#
_symmetry.space_group_name_H-M   'P 1'
#
loop_
_entity.id
_entity.type
_entity.pdbx_description
1 polymer ?
#
loop_
_entity_poly.entity_id
_entity_poly.type
_entity_poly.pdbx_seq_one_letter_code
_entity_poly.pdbx_strand_id
1 'polypeptide(L)' 'ANIEWARRGIAELQRFSTGGIYLNFPGFGEEREEMLRSAYGDNYARLAELKARYDPGNLFRTLGR' A
#
# COMPACT_ATOMS: atom_id res chain seq x y z
N ALA A 1 -12.07 20.26 -5.11
CA ALA A 1 -13.31 19.60 -5.61
C ALA A 1 -13.09 18.11 -5.88
N ASN A 2 -12.30 17.70 -6.88
CA ASN A 2 -12.25 16.29 -7.32
C ASN A 2 -11.58 15.31 -6.32
N ILE A 3 -10.53 15.75 -5.61
CA ILE A 3 -9.84 14.92 -4.61
C ILE A 3 -10.74 14.57 -3.44
N GLU A 4 -11.45 15.57 -2.92
CA GLU A 4 -12.37 15.41 -1.80
C GLU A 4 -13.57 14.52 -2.17
N TRP A 5 -14.12 14.70 -3.37
CA TRP A 5 -15.17 13.82 -3.90
C TRP A 5 -14.72 12.36 -3.95
N ALA A 6 -13.51 12.09 -4.47
CA ALA A 6 -12.97 10.73 -4.56
C ALA A 6 -12.72 10.12 -3.17
N ARG A 7 -12.12 10.88 -2.23
CA ARG A 7 -11.87 10.43 -0.86
C ARG A 7 -13.15 10.05 -0.14
N ARG A 8 -14.19 10.90 -0.22
CA ARG A 8 -15.50 10.62 0.38
C ARG A 8 -16.17 9.38 -0.24
N GLY A 9 -16.15 9.25 -1.57
CA GLY A 9 -16.72 8.08 -2.24
C GLY A 9 -16.06 6.77 -1.81
N ILE A 10 -14.73 6.75 -1.67
CA ILE A 10 -14.00 5.58 -1.17
C ILE A 10 -14.42 5.25 0.27
N ALA A 11 -14.50 6.26 1.15
CA ALA A 11 -14.88 6.07 2.55
C ALA A 11 -16.32 5.51 2.70
N GLU A 12 -17.28 6.02 1.92
CA GLU A 12 -18.67 5.55 1.95
C GLU A 12 -18.83 4.10 1.47
N LEU A 13 -17.98 3.67 0.52
CA LEU A 13 -18.01 2.32 -0.05
C LEU A 13 -17.24 1.29 0.79
N GLN A 14 -16.39 1.73 1.73
CA GLN A 14 -15.45 0.85 2.43
C GLN A 14 -16.12 -0.29 3.20
N ARG A 15 -17.31 -0.06 3.76
CA ARG A 15 -18.10 -1.11 4.46
C ARG A 15 -18.56 -2.26 3.54
N PHE A 16 -18.54 -2.05 2.23
CA PHE A 16 -18.90 -3.05 1.23
C PHE A 16 -17.67 -3.69 0.56
N SER A 17 -16.46 -3.34 1.00
CA SER A 17 -15.21 -3.88 0.44
C SER A 17 -14.51 -4.79 1.45
N THR A 18 -13.46 -5.48 0.99
CA THR A 18 -12.59 -6.30 1.85
C THR A 18 -11.53 -5.46 2.58
N GLY A 19 -11.45 -4.15 2.31
CA GLY A 19 -10.35 -3.29 2.78
C GLY A 19 -9.00 -3.54 2.09
N GLY A 20 -8.94 -4.48 1.14
CA GLY A 20 -7.73 -4.77 0.38
C GLY A 20 -7.40 -3.69 -0.64
N ILE A 21 -6.11 -3.45 -0.86
CA ILE A 21 -5.60 -2.46 -1.81
C ILE A 21 -4.89 -3.15 -2.95
N TYR A 22 -5.23 -2.79 -4.18
CA TYR A 22 -4.47 -3.22 -5.35
C TYR A 22 -3.26 -2.29 -5.53
N LEU A 23 -2.05 -2.83 -5.36
CA LEU A 23 -0.78 -2.08 -5.36
C LEU A 23 -0.53 -1.22 -6.60
N ASN A 24 -1.08 -1.58 -7.75
CA ASN A 24 -0.97 -0.76 -8.96
C ASN A 24 -1.83 0.51 -8.91
N PHE A 25 -2.68 0.65 -7.89
CA PHE A 25 -3.50 1.82 -7.58
C PHE A 25 -3.38 2.18 -6.07
N PRO A 26 -2.20 2.61 -5.59
CA PRO A 26 -1.91 2.76 -4.16
C PRO A 26 -2.52 4.03 -3.52
N GLY A 27 -3.32 4.80 -4.26
CA GLY A 27 -3.87 6.07 -3.77
C GLY A 27 -2.79 7.12 -3.50
N PHE A 28 -2.95 7.88 -2.41
CA PHE A 28 -2.10 9.04 -2.09
C PHE A 28 -0.92 8.70 -1.15
N GLY A 29 -0.77 7.45 -0.72
CA GLY A 29 0.41 7.00 0.03
C GLY A 29 0.57 7.57 1.45
N GLU A 30 -0.50 8.14 2.02
CA GLU A 30 -0.49 8.78 3.35
C GLU A 30 -0.27 7.77 4.51
N GLU A 31 -0.43 6.46 4.27
CA GLU A 31 -0.23 5.38 5.26
C GLU A 31 0.50 4.16 4.65
N ARG A 32 1.70 4.41 4.13
CA ARG A 32 2.43 3.48 3.25
C ARG A 32 2.68 2.09 3.86
N GLU A 33 2.99 2.00 5.15
CA GLU A 33 3.30 0.71 5.79
C GLU A 33 2.07 -0.15 6.02
N GLU A 34 0.98 0.45 6.51
CA GLU A 34 -0.31 -0.21 6.68
C GLU A 34 -0.91 -0.62 5.32
N MET A 35 -0.76 0.24 4.32
CA MET A 35 -1.11 -0.06 2.93
C MET A 35 -0.35 -1.28 2.39
N LEU A 36 0.96 -1.36 2.59
CA LEU A 36 1.79 -2.48 2.12
C LEU A 36 1.40 -3.80 2.81
N ARG A 37 1.12 -3.75 4.11
CA ARG A 37 0.67 -4.94 4.86
C ARG A 37 -0.71 -5.39 4.41
N SER A 38 -1.65 -4.46 4.20
CA SER A 38 -2.97 -4.78 3.64
C SER A 38 -2.87 -5.36 2.22
N ALA A 39 -2.01 -4.81 1.37
CA ALA A 39 -1.91 -5.24 -0.02
C ALA A 39 -1.19 -6.58 -0.21
N TYR A 40 -0.14 -6.86 0.57
CA TYR A 40 0.59 -8.13 0.48
C TYR A 40 0.02 -9.22 1.39
N GLY A 41 -0.71 -8.86 2.44
CA GLY A 41 -1.27 -9.78 3.43
C GLY A 41 -0.21 -10.73 3.97
N ASP A 42 -0.54 -12.01 4.00
CA ASP A 42 0.33 -13.09 4.49
C ASP A 42 1.69 -13.18 3.75
N ASN A 43 1.80 -12.64 2.54
CA ASN A 43 3.04 -12.65 1.77
C ASN A 43 4.06 -11.61 2.25
N TYR A 44 3.64 -10.63 3.08
CA TYR A 44 4.49 -9.51 3.49
C TYR A 44 5.80 -9.99 4.14
N ALA A 45 5.72 -10.93 5.09
CA ALA A 45 6.89 -11.44 5.81
C ALA A 45 7.91 -12.10 4.85
N ARG A 46 7.43 -12.96 3.96
CA ARG A 46 8.27 -13.63 2.95
C ARG A 46 8.92 -12.63 2.00
N LEU A 47 8.18 -11.60 1.57
CA LEU A 47 8.72 -10.58 0.67
C LEU A 47 9.77 -9.70 1.37
N ALA A 48 9.60 -9.40 2.66
CA ALA A 48 10.59 -8.68 3.45
C ALA A 48 11.90 -9.49 3.57
N GLU A 49 11.81 -10.79 3.83
CA GLU A 49 12.98 -11.68 3.85
C GLU A 49 13.69 -11.73 2.49
N LEU A 50 12.93 -11.87 1.40
CA LEU A 50 13.49 -11.86 0.05
C LEU A 50 14.15 -10.50 -0.28
N LYS A 51 13.52 -9.39 0.10
CA LYS A 51 14.09 -8.05 -0.08
C LYS A 51 15.42 -7.89 0.67
N ALA A 52 15.52 -8.39 1.90
CA ALA A 52 16.76 -8.37 2.67
C ALA A 52 17.86 -9.24 2.02
N ARG A 53 17.47 -10.39 1.45
CA ARG A 53 18.40 -11.30 0.75
C ARG A 53 18.92 -10.73 -0.56
N TYR A 54 18.04 -10.14 -1.38
CA TYR A 54 18.36 -9.74 -2.76
C TYR A 54 18.74 -8.26 -2.90
N ASP A 55 18.37 -7.40 -1.95
CA ASP A 55 18.77 -5.99 -1.94
C ASP A 55 19.18 -5.55 -0.51
N PRO A 56 20.28 -6.12 0.03
CA PRO A 56 20.74 -5.82 1.39
C PRO A 56 21.19 -4.37 1.57
N GLY A 57 21.62 -3.71 0.49
CA GLY A 57 21.98 -2.29 0.48
C GLY A 57 20.78 -1.34 0.33
N ASN A 58 19.57 -1.90 0.19
CA ASN A 58 18.33 -1.15 -0.04
C ASN A 58 18.44 -0.13 -1.19
N LEU A 59 19.07 -0.55 -2.29
CA LEU A 59 19.26 0.24 -3.50
C LEU A 59 17.92 0.55 -4.15
N PHE A 60 17.03 -0.44 -4.24
CA PHE A 60 15.69 -0.28 -4.80
C PHE A 60 14.71 0.13 -3.71
N ARG A 61 14.77 1.42 -3.35
CA ARG A 61 13.82 2.06 -2.44
C ARG A 61 13.14 3.23 -3.14
N THR A 62 11.88 3.47 -2.81
CA THR A 62 11.21 4.72 -3.16
C THR A 62 11.48 5.75 -2.07
N LEU A 63 12.08 6.89 -2.41
CA LEU A 63 12.16 8.02 -1.50
C LEU A 63 10.74 8.57 -1.32
N GLY A 64 10.23 8.54 -0.09
CA GLY A 64 9.08 9.37 0.26
C GLY A 64 9.50 10.82 0.03
N ARG A 65 8.90 11.47 -0.95
CA ARG A 65 8.71 12.91 -0.92
C ARG A 65 7.25 13.15 -0.56
#